data_AF-A0A9R1N6L2-F1
#
_entry.id   AF-A0A9R1N6L2-F1
#
_cell.length_a   1.000
_cell.length_b   1.000
_cell.length_c   1.000
_cell.angle_alpha   90.00
_cell.angle_beta   90.00
_cell.angle_gamma   90.00
#
_symmetry.space_group_name_H-M   'P 1'
#
loop_
_entity.id
_entity.type
_entity.pdbx_description
1 polymer ?
#
loop_
_entity_poly.entity_id
_entity_poly.type
_entity_poly.pdbx_seq_one_letter_code
_entity_poly.pdbx_strand_id
1 'polypeptide(L)'
;MPGHALLSSMLLVVMAHLSRADGAVGTGKSKISAVFMFGDSIVDPGNNNNRLTEARANFPPYGQDFPGGKATGRFSNGRVPGDMLASKLGVKEFLPPYNGDDLELSDLLTGVAFASGGSGYDPLTSIPATATSSTGQLELFLEYKEKLKTLVGEEEATRVISEGIYFTAMGANDIANNYFSIPLRRHQYDLPSYVNFLISSAVNFTMKLNDFGAKRIGFFGIPPIGCCPSQRKHGSRECDTLQNQAAELFNSGIEKEIERLNAERNVHDSRFAYLDIYYNLLDLIKQHDFYVYQDVQ
;
A
#
# COMPACT_ATOMS: atom_id res chain seq x y z
N MET A 1 14.44 0.77 19.98
CA MET A 1 13.60 -0.41 19.72
C MET A 1 13.97 -0.99 18.37
N PRO A 2 14.19 -2.31 18.25
CA PRO A 2 14.64 -2.94 17.00
C PRO A 2 13.71 -2.71 15.80
N GLY A 3 12.38 -2.66 16.01
CA GLY A 3 11.40 -2.42 14.94
C GLY A 3 11.52 -1.03 14.28
N HIS A 4 11.89 0.01 15.04
CA HIS A 4 12.15 1.35 14.48
C HIS A 4 13.42 1.39 13.60
N ALA A 5 14.40 0.52 13.89
CA ALA A 5 15.62 0.42 13.09
C ALA A 5 15.34 -0.28 11.74
N LEU A 6 14.53 -1.34 11.73
CA LEU A 6 14.08 -2.04 10.52
C LEU A 6 13.28 -1.14 9.57
N LEU A 7 12.30 -0.39 10.08
CA LEU A 7 11.55 0.53 9.24
C LEU A 7 12.44 1.65 8.68
N SER A 8 13.41 2.11 9.48
CA SER A 8 14.35 3.14 9.05
C SER A 8 15.34 2.62 7.99
N SER A 9 15.81 1.37 8.10
CA SER A 9 16.69 0.77 7.09
C SER A 9 15.95 0.46 5.79
N MET A 10 14.73 -0.08 5.87
CA MET A 10 13.87 -0.29 4.68
C MET A 10 13.63 1.03 3.96
N LEU A 11 13.26 2.08 4.69
CA LEU A 11 13.01 3.37 4.06
C LEU A 11 14.28 3.95 3.44
N LEU A 12 15.45 3.78 4.04
CA LEU A 12 16.71 4.22 3.43
C LEU A 12 17.00 3.51 2.11
N VAL A 13 16.75 2.19 2.04
CA VAL A 13 16.91 1.40 0.81
C VAL A 13 15.90 1.84 -0.25
N VAL A 14 14.63 2.01 0.13
CA VAL A 14 13.57 2.52 -0.75
C VAL A 14 13.91 3.91 -1.27
N MET A 15 14.37 4.78 -0.38
CA MET A 15 14.81 6.12 -0.75
C MET A 15 16.02 6.06 -1.69
N ALA A 16 16.98 5.16 -1.49
CA ALA A 16 18.09 4.99 -2.42
C ALA A 16 17.62 4.55 -3.81
N HIS A 17 16.67 3.61 -3.89
CA HIS A 17 16.11 3.16 -5.18
C HIS A 17 15.27 4.25 -5.87
N LEU A 18 14.53 5.04 -5.10
CA LEU A 18 13.63 6.08 -5.61
C LEU A 18 14.29 7.46 -5.77
N SER A 19 15.53 7.66 -5.31
CA SER A 19 16.27 8.93 -5.44
C SER A 19 16.82 9.13 -6.85
N ARG A 20 16.62 10.30 -7.45
CA ARG A 20 17.29 10.65 -8.72
C ARG A 20 18.81 10.67 -8.55
N ALA A 21 19.54 10.23 -9.59
CA ALA A 21 20.96 10.47 -9.70
C ALA A 21 21.13 11.89 -10.23
N ASP A 22 21.21 12.88 -9.34
CA ASP A 22 21.37 14.27 -9.75
C ASP A 22 22.80 14.51 -10.23
N GLY A 23 22.97 14.50 -11.56
CA GLY A 23 24.13 15.05 -12.25
C GLY A 23 24.03 16.57 -12.36
N ALA A 24 23.93 17.29 -11.24
CA ALA A 24 24.07 18.75 -11.21
C ALA A 24 24.36 19.23 -9.78
N VAL A 25 25.43 20.01 -9.64
CA VAL A 25 25.75 20.76 -8.42
C VAL A 25 24.71 21.86 -8.26
N GLY A 26 23.67 21.58 -7.47
CA GLY A 26 22.66 22.54 -7.02
C GLY A 26 22.29 22.24 -5.58
N THR A 27 22.41 23.23 -4.69
CA THR A 27 22.26 23.10 -3.23
C THR A 27 20.82 22.92 -2.72
N GLY A 28 19.89 22.47 -3.55
CA GLY A 28 18.52 22.16 -3.14
C GLY A 28 18.39 20.68 -2.81
N LYS A 29 18.32 20.32 -1.52
CA LYS A 29 17.85 18.98 -1.13
C LYS A 29 16.50 18.74 -1.81
N SER A 30 16.40 17.75 -2.70
CA SER A 30 15.13 17.26 -3.23
C SER A 30 14.24 16.87 -2.05
N LYS A 31 13.33 17.76 -1.67
CA LYS A 31 12.39 17.54 -0.56
C LYS A 31 11.16 16.93 -1.22
N ILE A 32 10.91 15.64 -0.95
CA ILE A 32 9.68 14.99 -1.38
C ILE A 32 8.51 15.87 -0.95
N SER A 33 7.66 16.24 -1.91
CA SER A 33 6.59 17.22 -1.71
C SER A 33 5.24 16.56 -1.47
N ALA A 34 5.01 15.37 -2.03
CA ALA A 34 3.75 14.65 -1.90
C ALA A 34 3.94 13.13 -1.77
N VAL A 35 3.06 12.49 -1.00
CA VAL A 35 2.97 11.03 -0.86
C VAL A 35 1.57 10.57 -1.21
N PHE A 36 1.48 9.55 -2.07
CA PHE A 36 0.22 8.96 -2.49
C PHE A 36 0.19 7.48 -2.12
N MET A 37 -0.94 7.02 -1.60
CA MET A 37 -1.08 5.65 -1.12
C MET A 37 -2.28 4.96 -1.75
N PHE A 38 -2.02 3.82 -2.38
CA PHE A 38 -3.02 2.94 -2.99
C PHE A 38 -2.95 1.60 -2.28
N GLY A 39 -4.08 0.95 -2.07
CA GLY A 39 -4.04 -0.19 -1.19
C GLY A 39 -5.35 -0.77 -0.73
N ASP A 40 -5.21 -1.73 0.18
CA ASP A 40 -6.29 -2.26 0.98
C ASP A 40 -6.28 -1.69 2.41
N SER A 41 -6.84 -2.44 3.37
CA SER A 41 -6.96 -2.06 4.78
C SER A 41 -5.62 -1.80 5.44
N ILE A 42 -4.52 -2.39 4.97
CA ILE A 42 -3.19 -2.19 5.54
C ILE A 42 -2.83 -0.69 5.56
N VAL A 43 -3.25 0.05 4.53
CA VAL A 43 -2.86 1.45 4.33
C VAL A 43 -4.05 2.40 4.15
N ASP A 44 -5.26 1.97 4.46
CA ASP A 44 -6.48 2.79 4.43
C ASP A 44 -6.57 3.69 5.68
N PRO A 45 -6.56 5.02 5.53
CA PRO A 45 -6.72 5.93 6.67
C PRO A 45 -8.19 6.26 6.99
N GLY A 46 -9.15 5.75 6.21
CA GLY A 46 -10.58 5.94 6.44
C GLY A 46 -11.43 6.20 5.19
N ASN A 47 -10.98 5.84 3.99
CA ASN A 47 -11.77 6.01 2.75
C ASN A 47 -13.08 5.21 2.76
N ASN A 48 -13.17 4.17 3.59
CA ASN A 48 -14.38 3.37 3.72
C ASN A 48 -15.43 3.96 4.68
N ASN A 49 -15.12 5.01 5.46
CA ASN A 49 -15.99 5.50 6.53
C ASN A 49 -17.42 5.82 6.07
N ASN A 50 -17.54 6.46 4.91
CA ASN A 50 -18.81 6.93 4.34
C ASN A 50 -19.41 5.93 3.34
N ARG A 51 -18.90 4.69 3.29
CA ARG A 51 -19.41 3.63 2.44
C ARG A 51 -20.29 2.66 3.23
N LEU A 52 -21.29 2.10 2.58
CA LEU A 52 -22.07 0.98 3.11
C LEU A 52 -21.25 -0.32 2.99
N THR A 53 -20.37 -0.57 3.95
CA THR A 53 -19.47 -1.74 4.00
C THR A 53 -19.16 -2.14 5.44
N GLU A 54 -18.88 -3.43 5.66
CA GLU A 54 -18.32 -3.94 6.92
C GLU A 54 -16.80 -3.75 7.00
N ALA A 55 -16.13 -3.46 5.89
CA ALA A 55 -14.71 -3.14 5.85
C ALA A 55 -14.46 -1.69 6.31
N ARG A 56 -14.86 -1.35 7.54
CA ARG A 56 -14.61 -0.06 8.18
C ARG A 56 -13.86 -0.26 9.49
N ALA A 57 -13.12 0.78 9.90
CA ALA A 57 -12.39 0.79 11.17
C ALA A 57 -12.57 2.12 11.92
N ASN A 58 -13.76 2.72 11.80
CA ASN A 58 -14.15 3.97 12.47
C ASN A 58 -14.97 3.72 13.76
N PHE A 59 -14.69 2.60 14.44
CA PHE A 59 -15.32 2.19 15.70
C PHE A 59 -14.31 1.46 16.61
N PRO A 60 -14.56 1.34 17.92
CA PRO A 60 -13.69 0.57 18.83
C PRO A 60 -13.58 -0.91 18.41
N PRO A 61 -12.43 -1.57 18.55
CA PRO A 61 -11.25 -1.14 19.31
C PRO A 61 -10.27 -0.24 18.52
N TYR A 62 -10.54 0.10 17.27
CA TYR A 62 -9.62 0.89 16.45
C TYR A 62 -9.38 2.30 17.02
N GLY A 63 -8.20 2.86 16.77
CA GLY A 63 -7.83 4.21 17.16
C GLY A 63 -7.51 4.46 18.64
N GLN A 64 -7.42 3.42 19.48
CA GLN A 64 -7.08 3.55 20.91
C GLN A 64 -5.78 4.34 21.18
N ASP A 65 -4.76 4.10 20.36
CA ASP A 65 -3.44 4.74 20.43
C ASP A 65 -3.31 5.92 19.45
N PHE A 66 -4.36 6.22 18.67
CA PHE A 66 -4.37 7.37 17.79
C PHE A 66 -4.58 8.66 18.61
N PRO A 67 -4.07 9.83 18.19
CA PRO A 67 -4.30 11.07 18.93
C PRO A 67 -5.76 11.29 19.32
N GLY A 68 -5.99 11.46 20.62
CA GLY A 68 -7.33 11.61 21.20
C GLY A 68 -8.13 10.31 21.36
N GLY A 69 -7.54 9.13 21.14
CA GLY A 69 -8.21 7.84 21.28
C GLY A 69 -9.36 7.63 20.29
N LYS A 70 -9.28 8.25 19.10
CA LYS A 70 -10.37 8.31 18.11
C LYS A 70 -10.15 7.29 16.99
N ALA A 71 -11.16 6.46 16.74
CA ALA A 71 -11.22 5.62 15.56
C ALA A 71 -11.46 6.48 14.30
N THR A 72 -10.46 6.56 13.41
CA THR A 72 -10.54 7.39 12.20
C THR A 72 -10.88 6.60 10.92
N GLY A 73 -11.01 5.27 11.00
CA GLY A 73 -11.06 4.41 9.81
C GLY A 73 -9.73 3.73 9.47
N ARG A 74 -8.67 3.98 10.24
CA ARG A 74 -7.41 3.23 10.20
C ARG A 74 -7.63 1.85 10.79
N PHE A 75 -7.26 0.79 10.07
CA PHE A 75 -7.32 -0.61 10.54
C PHE A 75 -6.19 -0.93 11.54
N SER A 76 -6.03 -0.07 12.54
CA SER A 76 -4.99 -0.12 13.56
C SER A 76 -5.48 0.62 14.80
N ASN A 77 -4.82 0.39 15.94
CA ASN A 77 -5.03 1.23 17.11
C ASN A 77 -4.42 2.63 16.93
N GLY A 78 -3.51 2.82 15.98
CA GLY A 78 -2.84 4.09 15.75
C GLY A 78 -2.61 4.34 14.26
N ARG A 79 -1.37 4.70 13.93
CA ARG A 79 -0.94 4.98 12.56
C ARG A 79 -1.00 3.72 11.68
N VAL A 80 -1.27 3.93 10.40
CA VAL A 80 -1.05 2.93 9.33
C VAL A 80 0.26 3.23 8.60
N PRO A 81 0.84 2.29 7.83
CA PRO A 81 2.13 2.50 7.15
C PRO A 81 2.19 3.75 6.27
N GLY A 82 1.06 4.18 5.67
CA GLY A 82 0.98 5.44 4.93
C GLY A 82 1.31 6.67 5.76
N ASP A 83 0.84 6.74 7.01
CA ASP A 83 1.19 7.84 7.93
C ASP A 83 2.68 7.78 8.30
N MET A 84 3.18 6.57 8.57
CA MET A 84 4.57 6.37 8.98
C MET A 84 5.53 6.80 7.86
N LEU A 85 5.21 6.45 6.61
CA LEU A 85 5.96 6.86 5.43
C LEU A 85 5.89 8.38 5.24
N ALA A 86 4.69 8.97 5.19
CA ALA A 86 4.53 10.41 4.99
C ALA A 86 5.26 11.24 6.05
N SER A 87 5.18 10.80 7.32
CA SER A 87 5.85 11.44 8.45
C SER A 87 7.37 11.32 8.35
N LYS A 88 7.88 10.13 8.03
CA LYS A 88 9.32 9.88 7.95
C LYS A 88 9.96 10.56 6.73
N LEU A 89 9.20 10.74 5.65
CA LEU A 89 9.60 11.52 4.48
C LEU A 89 9.50 13.04 4.71
N GLY A 90 8.96 13.47 5.86
CA GLY A 90 8.85 14.88 6.24
C GLY A 90 7.80 15.66 5.46
N VAL A 91 6.78 14.96 4.94
CA VAL A 91 5.69 15.55 4.15
C VAL A 91 4.54 15.99 5.04
N LYS A 92 3.99 15.06 5.84
CA LYS A 92 2.91 15.33 6.80
C LYS A 92 2.87 14.25 7.88
N GLU A 93 2.26 14.56 9.02
CA GLU A 93 2.18 13.62 10.14
C GLU A 93 1.22 12.45 9.87
N PHE A 94 0.07 12.74 9.28
CA PHE A 94 -0.99 11.78 8.96
C PHE A 94 -1.43 11.96 7.51
N LEU A 95 -1.54 10.86 6.78
CA LEU A 95 -2.01 10.87 5.41
C LEU A 95 -3.55 10.82 5.40
N PRO A 96 -4.25 11.81 4.83
CA PRO A 96 -5.71 11.82 4.87
C PRO A 96 -6.31 10.89 3.81
N PRO A 97 -7.52 10.35 4.05
CA PRO A 97 -8.29 9.67 3.02
C PRO A 97 -8.81 10.67 1.98
N TYR A 98 -8.72 10.33 0.70
CA TYR A 98 -9.24 11.19 -0.37
C TYR A 98 -10.76 11.39 -0.29
N ASN A 99 -11.50 10.41 0.23
CA ASN A 99 -12.96 10.49 0.42
C ASN A 99 -13.35 10.96 1.84
N GLY A 100 -12.43 11.55 2.60
CA GLY A 100 -12.71 12.09 3.94
C GLY A 100 -13.53 13.37 3.88
N ASP A 101 -14.47 13.53 4.82
CA ASP A 101 -15.30 14.75 4.92
C ASP A 101 -14.49 15.98 5.39
N ASP A 102 -13.36 15.75 6.04
CA ASP A 102 -12.44 16.74 6.58
C ASP A 102 -11.23 17.00 5.67
N LEU A 103 -11.23 16.48 4.44
CA LEU A 103 -10.14 16.69 3.50
C LEU A 103 -10.07 18.16 3.05
N GLU A 104 -8.94 18.82 3.33
CA GLU A 104 -8.70 20.19 2.88
C GLU A 104 -8.10 20.25 1.47
N LEU A 105 -8.31 21.35 0.74
CA LEU A 105 -7.69 21.53 -0.58
C LEU A 105 -6.15 21.58 -0.52
N SER A 106 -5.60 22.11 0.58
CA SER A 106 -4.17 22.11 0.90
C SER A 106 -3.58 20.71 1.01
N ASP A 107 -4.36 19.72 1.46
CA ASP A 107 -3.89 18.34 1.57
C ASP A 107 -3.56 17.74 0.21
N LEU A 108 -4.26 18.18 -0.85
CA LEU A 108 -4.02 17.70 -2.20
C LEU A 108 -2.56 17.96 -2.61
N LEU A 109 -2.01 19.14 -2.28
CA LEU A 109 -0.63 19.50 -2.65
C LEU A 109 0.46 18.61 -2.05
N THR A 110 0.14 17.94 -0.95
CA THR A 110 1.06 17.09 -0.19
C THR A 110 0.68 15.61 -0.24
N GLY A 111 -0.35 15.28 -1.03
CA GLY A 111 -0.79 13.92 -1.31
C GLY A 111 -1.74 13.33 -0.26
N VAL A 112 -2.43 12.27 -0.70
CA VAL A 112 -3.57 11.64 -0.04
C VAL A 112 -3.54 10.12 -0.24
N ALA A 113 -4.36 9.38 0.50
CA ALA A 113 -4.56 7.95 0.27
C ALA A 113 -5.86 7.68 -0.49
N PHE A 114 -5.81 6.78 -1.48
CA PHE A 114 -6.94 6.22 -2.21
C PHE A 114 -7.27 4.78 -1.79
N ALA A 115 -6.45 4.20 -0.91
CA ALA A 115 -6.60 2.85 -0.40
C ALA A 115 -7.98 2.60 0.22
N SER A 116 -8.49 1.37 0.11
CA SER A 116 -9.81 0.99 0.58
C SER A 116 -9.79 -0.43 1.16
N GLY A 117 -10.18 -0.56 2.43
CA GLY A 117 -10.30 -1.85 3.11
C GLY A 117 -11.09 -2.88 2.29
N GLY A 118 -10.55 -4.08 2.12
CA GLY A 118 -11.15 -5.15 1.33
C GLY A 118 -10.84 -5.10 -0.18
N SER A 119 -10.04 -4.14 -0.63
CA SER A 119 -9.59 -4.07 -2.03
C SER A 119 -8.50 -5.10 -2.36
N GLY A 120 -8.32 -5.35 -3.66
CA GLY A 120 -7.35 -6.29 -4.22
C GLY A 120 -7.09 -5.98 -5.70
N TYR A 121 -6.02 -6.55 -6.26
CA TYR A 121 -5.69 -6.37 -7.67
C TYR A 121 -6.70 -7.05 -8.58
N ASP A 122 -7.29 -8.17 -8.15
CA ASP A 122 -8.39 -8.82 -8.83
C ASP A 122 -9.67 -7.97 -8.67
N PRO A 123 -10.32 -7.54 -9.76
CA PRO A 123 -11.55 -6.77 -9.69
C PRO A 123 -12.66 -7.42 -8.85
N LEU A 124 -12.69 -8.76 -8.78
CA LEU A 124 -13.70 -9.48 -7.99
C LEU A 124 -13.50 -9.33 -6.48
N THR A 125 -12.28 -9.11 -6.01
CA THR A 125 -11.93 -9.10 -4.58
C THR A 125 -12.69 -8.03 -3.81
N SER A 126 -12.89 -6.86 -4.42
CA SER A 126 -13.56 -5.73 -3.78
C SER A 126 -15.08 -5.88 -3.64
N ILE A 127 -15.70 -6.78 -4.42
CA ILE A 127 -17.16 -6.89 -4.54
C ILE A 127 -17.83 -7.30 -3.21
N PRO A 128 -17.41 -8.39 -2.52
CA PRO A 128 -18.07 -8.82 -1.29
C PRO A 128 -18.00 -7.76 -0.19
N ALA A 129 -16.91 -7.00 -0.15
CA ALA A 129 -16.70 -5.94 0.82
C ALA A 129 -17.28 -4.59 0.37
N THR A 130 -17.90 -4.46 -0.81
CA THR A 130 -18.32 -3.15 -1.36
C THR A 130 -17.18 -2.11 -1.31
N ALA A 131 -15.94 -2.58 -1.45
CA ALA A 131 -14.74 -1.76 -1.36
C ALA A 131 -14.50 -1.02 -2.67
N THR A 132 -13.66 0.01 -2.65
CA THR A 132 -13.18 0.63 -3.88
C THR A 132 -12.18 -0.32 -4.54
N SER A 133 -12.52 -0.83 -5.73
CA SER A 133 -11.66 -1.71 -6.53
C SER A 133 -10.35 -1.02 -6.93
N SER A 134 -9.34 -1.80 -7.34
CA SER A 134 -8.09 -1.25 -7.89
C SER A 134 -8.35 -0.24 -9.02
N THR A 135 -9.23 -0.57 -9.97
CA THR A 135 -9.65 0.38 -11.02
C THR A 135 -10.32 1.63 -10.43
N GLY A 136 -11.20 1.48 -9.44
CA GLY A 136 -11.83 2.62 -8.77
C GLY A 136 -10.83 3.54 -8.07
N GLN A 137 -9.76 2.99 -7.49
CA GLN A 137 -8.69 3.82 -6.89
C GLN A 137 -7.93 4.63 -7.96
N LEU A 138 -7.72 4.06 -9.15
CA LEU A 138 -7.15 4.79 -10.29
C LEU A 138 -8.09 5.89 -10.80
N GLU A 139 -9.40 5.64 -10.83
CA GLU A 139 -10.41 6.64 -11.19
C GLU A 139 -10.44 7.80 -10.20
N LEU A 140 -10.39 7.51 -8.89
CA LEU A 140 -10.27 8.55 -7.86
C LEU A 140 -8.97 9.36 -8.01
N PHE A 141 -7.87 8.72 -8.43
CA PHE A 141 -6.64 9.45 -8.71
C PHE A 141 -6.76 10.37 -9.94
N LEU A 142 -7.46 9.95 -10.99
CA LEU A 142 -7.75 10.83 -12.14
C LEU A 142 -8.63 12.02 -11.72
N GLU A 143 -9.65 11.79 -10.89
CA GLU A 143 -10.47 12.87 -10.31
C GLU A 143 -9.62 13.83 -9.48
N TYR A 144 -8.74 13.29 -8.63
CA TYR A 144 -7.78 14.06 -7.85
C TYR A 144 -6.91 14.94 -8.75
N LYS A 145 -6.41 14.41 -9.87
CA LYS A 145 -5.56 15.18 -10.80
C LYS A 145 -6.30 16.39 -11.36
N GLU A 146 -7.57 16.23 -11.76
CA GLU A 146 -8.38 17.34 -12.25
C GLU A 146 -8.68 18.38 -11.16
N LYS A 147 -8.95 17.94 -9.92
CA LYS A 147 -9.10 18.85 -8.77
C LYS A 147 -7.83 19.63 -8.49
N LEU A 148 -6.69 18.95 -8.48
CA LEU A 148 -5.38 19.56 -8.25
C LEU A 148 -5.08 20.60 -9.35
N LYS A 149 -5.27 20.24 -10.62
CA LYS A 149 -5.10 21.14 -11.76
C LYS A 149 -6.00 22.38 -11.66
N THR A 150 -7.25 22.21 -11.22
CA THR A 150 -8.16 23.34 -11.00
C THR A 150 -7.67 24.26 -9.87
N LEU A 151 -7.06 23.69 -8.84
CA LEU A 151 -6.58 24.41 -7.66
C LEU A 151 -5.30 25.23 -7.94
N VAL A 152 -4.32 24.65 -8.64
CA VAL A 152 -2.98 25.24 -8.79
C VAL A 152 -2.51 25.44 -10.24
N GLY A 153 -3.33 25.07 -11.22
CA GLY A 153 -2.97 25.13 -12.63
C GLY A 153 -2.21 23.89 -13.11
N GLU A 154 -2.08 23.76 -14.43
CA GLU A 154 -1.49 22.59 -15.11
C GLU A 154 -0.03 22.34 -14.73
N GLU A 155 0.79 23.39 -14.74
CA GLU A 155 2.23 23.30 -14.53
C GLU A 155 2.54 22.77 -13.12
N GLU A 156 1.93 23.39 -12.11
CA GLU A 156 2.15 23.01 -10.72
C GLU A 156 1.53 21.64 -10.40
N ALA A 157 0.35 21.32 -10.95
CA ALA A 157 -0.23 20.00 -10.80
C ALA A 157 0.68 18.91 -11.40
N THR A 158 1.24 19.16 -12.59
CA THR A 158 2.22 18.25 -13.22
C THR A 158 3.47 18.08 -12.36
N ARG A 159 3.96 19.16 -11.75
CA ARG A 159 5.10 19.11 -10.83
C ARG A 159 4.78 18.25 -9.60
N VAL A 160 3.67 18.50 -8.90
CA VAL A 160 3.26 17.74 -7.71
C VAL A 160 3.12 16.24 -8.03
N ILE A 161 2.54 15.90 -9.19
CA ILE A 161 2.36 14.50 -9.61
C ILE A 161 3.70 13.84 -9.94
N SER A 162 4.53 14.47 -10.78
CA SER A 162 5.80 13.90 -11.21
C SER A 162 6.82 13.82 -10.07
N GLU A 163 6.78 14.75 -9.13
CA GLU A 163 7.60 14.77 -7.92
C GLU A 163 6.93 14.09 -6.72
N GLY A 164 5.78 13.43 -6.88
CA GLY A 164 5.20 12.59 -5.84
C GLY A 164 6.01 11.30 -5.61
N ILE A 165 5.81 10.69 -4.45
CA ILE A 165 6.12 9.26 -4.25
C ILE A 165 4.82 8.50 -4.03
N TYR A 166 4.69 7.40 -4.73
CA TYR A 166 3.50 6.58 -4.79
C TYR A 166 3.81 5.23 -4.15
N PHE A 167 2.87 4.69 -3.40
CA PHE A 167 2.99 3.36 -2.81
C PHE A 167 1.75 2.52 -3.09
N THR A 168 1.95 1.24 -3.35
CA THR A 168 0.87 0.27 -3.55
C THR A 168 0.99 -0.89 -2.56
N ALA A 169 -0.08 -1.20 -1.84
CA ALA A 169 -0.13 -2.32 -0.89
C ALA A 169 -1.47 -3.08 -1.01
N MET A 170 -1.51 -4.07 -1.90
CA MET A 170 -2.68 -4.92 -2.21
C MET A 170 -2.21 -6.34 -2.53
N GLY A 171 -3.13 -7.29 -2.70
CA GLY A 171 -2.80 -8.69 -3.02
C GLY A 171 -3.19 -9.67 -1.92
N ALA A 172 -3.14 -9.23 -0.66
CA ALA A 172 -3.45 -10.08 0.49
C ALA A 172 -4.90 -10.59 0.45
N ASN A 173 -5.87 -9.70 0.18
CA ASN A 173 -7.27 -10.07 0.05
C ASN A 173 -7.55 -10.96 -1.18
N ASP A 174 -6.79 -10.78 -2.27
CA ASP A 174 -6.94 -11.61 -3.48
C ASP A 174 -6.63 -13.08 -3.16
N ILE A 175 -5.54 -13.32 -2.43
CA ILE A 175 -5.14 -14.66 -2.03
C ILE A 175 -6.03 -15.18 -0.89
N ALA A 176 -6.06 -14.50 0.26
CA ALA A 176 -6.71 -15.02 1.46
C ALA A 176 -8.23 -15.13 1.32
N ASN A 177 -8.87 -14.10 0.76
CA ASN A 177 -10.33 -14.05 0.69
C ASN A 177 -10.84 -14.60 -0.64
N ASN A 178 -10.39 -14.04 -1.77
CA ASN A 178 -10.96 -14.35 -3.08
C ASN A 178 -10.46 -15.69 -3.68
N TYR A 179 -9.26 -16.16 -3.33
CA TYR A 179 -8.82 -17.51 -3.68
C TYR A 179 -9.24 -18.51 -2.60
N PHE A 180 -8.78 -18.33 -1.34
CA PHE A 180 -8.89 -19.35 -0.28
C PHE A 180 -10.16 -19.35 0.57
N SER A 181 -10.86 -18.23 0.74
CA SER A 181 -12.10 -18.20 1.55
C SER A 181 -13.34 -18.39 0.69
N ILE A 182 -13.40 -17.70 -0.45
CA ILE A 182 -14.50 -17.74 -1.41
C ILE A 182 -13.97 -18.44 -2.68
N PRO A 183 -14.13 -19.78 -2.85
CA PRO A 183 -13.43 -20.58 -3.86
C PRO A 183 -13.76 -20.29 -5.34
N LEU A 184 -14.40 -19.15 -5.68
CA LEU A 184 -14.75 -18.81 -7.06
C LEU A 184 -13.53 -18.85 -7.98
N ARG A 185 -12.40 -18.26 -7.57
CA ARG A 185 -11.16 -18.28 -8.37
C ARG A 185 -10.46 -19.64 -8.36
N ARG A 186 -10.56 -20.41 -7.28
CA ARG A 186 -10.04 -21.79 -7.21
C ARG A 186 -10.70 -22.74 -8.23
N HIS A 187 -11.93 -22.45 -8.67
CA HIS A 187 -12.58 -23.22 -9.74
C HIS A 187 -12.13 -22.80 -11.15
N GLN A 188 -11.48 -21.65 -11.30
CA GLN A 188 -11.05 -21.10 -12.59
C GLN A 188 -9.55 -21.22 -12.81
N TYR A 189 -8.76 -21.18 -11.74
CA TYR A 189 -7.31 -21.16 -11.77
C TYR A 189 -6.75 -22.12 -10.71
N ASP A 190 -5.72 -22.89 -11.10
CA ASP A 190 -4.78 -23.40 -10.11
C ASP A 190 -4.00 -22.24 -9.45
N LEU A 191 -3.35 -22.54 -8.33
CA LEU A 191 -2.74 -21.50 -7.51
C LEU A 191 -1.64 -20.72 -8.26
N PRO A 192 -0.70 -21.39 -8.97
CA PRO A 192 0.30 -20.67 -9.75
C PRO A 192 -0.29 -19.79 -10.86
N SER A 193 -1.31 -20.26 -11.57
CA SER A 193 -1.96 -19.47 -12.63
C SER A 193 -2.69 -18.26 -12.05
N TYR A 194 -3.32 -18.40 -10.88
CA TYR A 194 -3.96 -17.28 -10.20
C TYR A 194 -2.93 -16.24 -9.75
N VAL A 195 -1.81 -16.68 -9.15
CA VAL A 195 -0.74 -15.77 -8.75
C VAL A 195 -0.15 -15.01 -9.95
N ASN A 196 0.05 -15.68 -11.09
CA ASN A 196 0.49 -15.03 -12.33
C ASN A 196 -0.50 -13.98 -12.84
N PHE A 197 -1.81 -14.27 -12.73
CA PHE A 197 -2.87 -13.30 -13.04
C PHE A 197 -2.81 -12.07 -12.11
N LEU A 198 -2.57 -12.27 -10.81
CA LEU A 198 -2.43 -11.17 -9.85
C LEU A 198 -1.17 -10.33 -10.14
N ILE A 199 -0.03 -10.97 -10.44
CA ILE A 199 1.21 -10.27 -10.82
C ILE A 199 0.95 -9.39 -12.05
N SER A 200 0.30 -9.94 -13.07
CA SER A 200 -0.05 -9.18 -14.28
C SER A 200 -0.96 -7.99 -13.97
N SER A 201 -1.93 -8.18 -13.07
CA SER A 201 -2.86 -7.13 -12.65
C SER A 201 -2.16 -6.02 -11.85
N ALA A 202 -1.23 -6.39 -10.98
CA ALA A 202 -0.41 -5.49 -10.19
C ALA A 202 0.57 -4.66 -11.05
N VAL A 203 1.21 -5.29 -12.04
CA VAL A 203 2.05 -4.61 -13.03
C VAL A 203 1.22 -3.64 -13.87
N ASN A 204 0.04 -4.04 -14.34
CA ASN A 204 -0.86 -3.17 -15.10
C ASN A 204 -1.31 -1.96 -14.28
N PHE A 205 -1.68 -2.15 -13.02
CA PHE A 205 -2.02 -1.04 -12.11
C PHE A 205 -0.85 -0.06 -11.96
N THR A 206 0.36 -0.59 -11.74
CA THR A 206 1.60 0.19 -11.60
C THR A 206 1.92 0.98 -12.89
N MET A 207 1.75 0.35 -14.04
CA MET A 207 1.95 1.00 -15.34
C MET A 207 0.94 2.12 -15.57
N LYS A 208 -0.34 1.93 -15.22
CA LYS A 208 -1.34 3.01 -15.31
C LYS A 208 -0.99 4.20 -14.43
N LEU A 209 -0.50 3.99 -13.21
CA LEU A 209 0.01 5.09 -12.38
C LEU A 209 1.15 5.83 -13.08
N ASN A 210 2.09 5.09 -13.69
CA ASN A 210 3.19 5.69 -14.43
C ASN A 210 2.72 6.50 -15.65
N ASP A 211 1.77 5.96 -16.42
CA ASP A 211 1.12 6.65 -17.55
C ASP A 211 0.37 7.91 -17.09
N PHE A 212 -0.14 7.90 -15.85
CA PHE A 212 -0.78 9.07 -15.23
C PHE A 212 0.22 10.08 -14.64
N GLY A 213 1.52 9.85 -14.80
CA GLY A 213 2.58 10.81 -14.45
C GLY A 213 3.37 10.47 -13.19
N ALA A 214 3.01 9.41 -12.46
CA ALA A 214 3.75 8.99 -11.27
C ALA A 214 5.15 8.48 -11.66
N LYS A 215 6.22 9.12 -11.19
CA LYS A 215 7.60 8.74 -11.55
C LYS A 215 8.30 7.84 -10.54
N ARG A 216 7.82 7.80 -9.29
CA ARG A 216 8.46 7.05 -8.20
C ARG A 216 7.42 6.20 -7.51
N ILE A 217 7.46 4.88 -7.75
CA ILE A 217 6.43 3.96 -7.28
C ILE A 217 7.08 2.85 -6.45
N GLY A 218 6.71 2.76 -5.17
CA GLY A 218 7.08 1.67 -4.27
C GLY A 218 5.97 0.61 -4.19
N PHE A 219 6.33 -0.65 -4.29
CA PHE A 219 5.43 -1.78 -4.22
C PHE A 219 5.66 -2.58 -2.95
N PHE A 220 4.67 -2.65 -2.06
CA PHE A 220 4.73 -3.51 -0.89
C PHE A 220 4.43 -4.97 -1.26
N GLY A 221 5.33 -5.88 -0.90
CA GLY A 221 5.05 -7.31 -0.98
C GLY A 221 3.87 -7.71 -0.09
N ILE A 222 3.27 -8.85 -0.36
CA ILE A 222 2.24 -9.45 0.48
C ILE A 222 2.92 -9.95 1.78
N PRO A 223 2.38 -9.63 2.97
CA PRO A 223 2.91 -10.14 4.25
C PRO A 223 2.72 -11.67 4.37
N PRO A 224 3.24 -12.32 5.43
CA PRO A 224 2.94 -13.74 5.69
C PRO A 224 1.48 -13.94 6.10
N ILE A 225 0.56 -13.87 5.13
CA ILE A 225 -0.89 -13.87 5.34
C ILE A 225 -1.44 -15.15 5.97
N GLY A 226 -0.77 -16.29 5.78
CA GLY A 226 -1.11 -17.52 6.48
C GLY A 226 -0.90 -17.42 7.98
N CYS A 227 -0.10 -16.46 8.45
CA CYS A 227 0.09 -16.17 9.86
C CYS A 227 -0.94 -15.19 10.42
N CYS A 228 -1.84 -14.62 9.62
CA CYS A 228 -2.90 -13.75 10.15
C CYS A 228 -3.89 -14.57 11.01
N PRO A 229 -4.36 -14.05 12.16
CA PRO A 229 -5.26 -14.79 13.05
C PRO A 229 -6.49 -15.37 12.33
N SER A 230 -7.08 -14.63 11.40
CA SER A 230 -8.26 -15.06 10.63
C SER A 230 -7.98 -16.23 9.66
N GLN A 231 -6.72 -16.50 9.34
CA GLN A 231 -6.30 -17.54 8.39
C GLN A 231 -5.74 -18.78 9.10
N ARG A 232 -5.48 -18.70 10.40
CA ARG A 232 -5.03 -19.85 11.19
C ARG A 232 -6.19 -20.81 11.42
N LYS A 233 -5.90 -22.11 11.45
CA LYS A 233 -6.87 -23.11 11.86
C LYS A 233 -7.30 -22.86 13.30
N HIS A 234 -8.59 -23.02 13.60
CA HIS A 234 -9.13 -22.79 14.93
C HIS A 234 -8.34 -23.58 16.00
N GLY A 235 -7.87 -22.89 17.03
CA GLY A 235 -7.06 -23.47 18.11
C GLY A 235 -5.59 -23.72 17.77
N SER A 236 -5.12 -23.38 16.57
CA SER A 236 -3.71 -23.45 16.17
C SER A 236 -3.06 -22.08 16.12
N ARG A 237 -1.79 -22.02 16.54
CA ARG A 237 -0.90 -20.86 16.33
C ARG A 237 -0.05 -20.99 15.06
N GLU A 238 -0.19 -22.09 14.34
CA GLU A 238 0.58 -22.35 13.13
C GLU A 238 0.03 -21.54 11.96
N CYS A 239 0.96 -20.99 11.16
CA CYS A 239 0.60 -20.31 9.93
C CYS A 239 0.14 -21.32 8.87
N ASP A 240 -0.84 -20.93 8.05
CA ASP A 240 -1.20 -21.71 6.87
C ASP A 240 -0.08 -21.67 5.82
N THR A 241 0.49 -22.85 5.53
CA THR A 241 1.64 -22.98 4.64
C THR A 241 1.30 -22.68 3.19
N LEU A 242 0.08 -23.00 2.75
CA LEU A 242 -0.33 -22.85 1.35
C LEU A 242 -0.60 -21.38 1.02
N GLN A 243 -1.20 -20.63 1.95
CA GLN A 243 -1.36 -19.18 1.82
C GLN A 243 -0.01 -18.45 1.83
N ASN A 244 0.92 -18.85 2.70
CA ASN A 244 2.26 -18.28 2.74
C ASN A 244 3.06 -18.57 1.47
N GLN A 245 2.99 -19.80 0.93
CA GLN A 245 3.60 -20.14 -0.36
C GLN A 245 3.03 -19.29 -1.51
N ALA A 246 1.73 -19.01 -1.51
CA ALA A 246 1.11 -18.14 -2.50
C ALA A 246 1.64 -16.70 -2.41
N ALA A 247 1.79 -16.17 -1.19
CA ALA A 247 2.36 -14.84 -0.96
C ALA A 247 3.82 -14.77 -1.40
N GLU A 248 4.64 -15.76 -1.09
CA GLU A 248 6.04 -15.85 -1.52
C GLU A 248 6.14 -15.91 -3.06
N LEU A 249 5.31 -16.73 -3.71
CA LEU A 249 5.29 -16.83 -5.17
C LEU A 249 4.92 -15.49 -5.82
N PHE A 250 3.93 -14.78 -5.28
CA PHE A 250 3.55 -13.46 -5.75
C PHE A 250 4.69 -12.45 -5.57
N ASN A 251 5.30 -12.42 -4.39
CA ASN A 251 6.38 -11.51 -4.03
C ASN A 251 7.60 -11.68 -4.94
N SER A 252 8.06 -12.92 -5.13
CA SER A 252 9.18 -13.21 -6.04
C SER A 252 8.86 -12.90 -7.50
N GLY A 253 7.60 -13.01 -7.91
CA GLY A 253 7.15 -12.61 -9.24
C GLY A 253 7.19 -11.09 -9.44
N ILE A 254 6.67 -10.34 -8.46
CA ILE A 254 6.70 -8.87 -8.48
C ILE A 254 8.13 -8.35 -8.47
N GLU A 255 9.00 -8.88 -7.63
CA GLU A 255 10.40 -8.44 -7.56
C GLU A 255 11.08 -8.48 -8.95
N LYS A 256 10.90 -9.58 -9.69
CA LYS A 256 11.40 -9.71 -11.07
C LYS A 256 10.76 -8.72 -12.04
N GLU A 257 9.46 -8.48 -11.90
CA GLU A 257 8.76 -7.49 -12.73
C GLU A 257 9.23 -6.06 -12.44
N ILE A 258 9.53 -5.72 -11.18
CA ILE A 258 10.11 -4.42 -10.81
C ILE A 258 11.50 -4.24 -11.44
N GLU A 259 12.34 -5.28 -11.44
CA GLU A 259 13.63 -5.25 -12.15
C GLU A 259 13.44 -5.00 -13.66
N ARG A 260 12.51 -5.72 -14.29
CA ARG A 260 12.16 -5.54 -15.72
C ARG A 260 11.67 -4.12 -16.00
N LEU A 261 10.74 -3.60 -15.19
CA LEU A 261 10.19 -2.26 -15.35
C LEU A 261 11.28 -1.18 -15.22
N ASN A 262 12.19 -1.30 -14.26
CA ASN A 262 13.31 -0.38 -14.13
C ASN A 262 14.23 -0.45 -15.36
N ALA A 263 14.52 -1.63 -15.90
CA ALA A 263 15.32 -1.77 -17.11
C ALA A 263 14.65 -1.09 -18.33
N GLU A 264 13.33 -1.18 -18.45
CA GLU A 264 12.57 -0.61 -19.58
C GLU A 264 12.29 0.89 -19.44
N ARG A 265 12.12 1.41 -18.22
CA ARG A 265 11.54 2.74 -17.97
C ARG A 265 12.48 3.72 -17.29
N ASN A 266 13.65 3.31 -16.81
CA ASN A 266 14.65 4.24 -16.27
C ASN A 266 15.04 5.31 -17.29
N VAL A 267 14.99 5.02 -18.59
CA VAL A 267 15.23 6.00 -19.67
C VAL A 267 14.18 7.13 -19.72
N HIS A 268 13.01 6.95 -19.10
CA HIS A 268 11.95 7.95 -18.97
C HIS A 268 11.88 8.56 -17.56
N ASP A 269 12.96 8.35 -16.78
CA ASP A 269 13.11 8.82 -15.40
C ASP A 269 12.00 8.33 -14.46
N SER A 270 11.45 7.15 -14.77
CA SER A 270 10.55 6.41 -13.89
C SER A 270 11.37 5.41 -13.08
N ARG A 271 11.09 5.30 -11.78
CA ARG A 271 11.76 4.40 -10.84
C ARG A 271 10.75 3.61 -10.04
N PHE A 272 11.01 2.32 -9.94
CA PHE A 272 10.17 1.37 -9.22
C PHE A 272 10.98 0.70 -8.12
N ALA A 273 10.40 0.52 -6.95
CA ALA A 273 11.06 -0.15 -5.83
C ALA A 273 10.17 -1.25 -5.27
N TYR A 274 10.73 -2.43 -5.03
CA TYR A 274 10.08 -3.50 -4.28
C TYR A 274 10.38 -3.34 -2.79
N LEU A 275 9.35 -3.43 -1.96
CA LEU A 275 9.42 -3.33 -0.50
C LEU A 275 9.05 -4.68 0.08
N ASP A 276 10.07 -5.45 0.44
CA ASP A 276 9.88 -6.73 1.11
C ASP A 276 9.43 -6.50 2.55
N ILE A 277 8.14 -6.73 2.82
CA ILE A 277 7.61 -6.78 4.18
C ILE A 277 7.38 -8.21 4.68
N TYR A 278 7.55 -9.22 3.83
CA TYR A 278 7.22 -10.60 4.19
C TYR A 278 8.17 -11.12 5.26
N TYR A 279 9.48 -11.12 4.97
CA TYR A 279 10.45 -11.69 5.90
C TYR A 279 10.64 -10.83 7.15
N ASN A 280 10.49 -9.50 7.03
CA ASN A 280 10.54 -8.60 8.18
C ASN A 280 9.40 -8.88 9.18
N LEU A 281 8.18 -9.08 8.68
CA LEU A 281 7.04 -9.42 9.54
C LEU A 281 7.10 -10.86 10.03
N LEU A 282 7.56 -11.80 9.20
CA LEU A 282 7.75 -13.19 9.62
C LEU A 282 8.79 -13.32 10.72
N ASP A 283 9.89 -12.55 10.64
CA ASP A 283 10.90 -12.47 11.69
C ASP A 283 10.31 -11.91 12.99
N LEU A 284 9.52 -10.83 12.91
CA LEU A 284 8.81 -10.28 14.06
C LEU A 284 7.89 -11.32 14.71
N ILE A 285 7.14 -12.08 13.92
CA ILE A 285 6.25 -13.14 14.43
C ILE A 285 7.05 -14.25 15.11
N LYS A 286 8.16 -14.70 14.51
CA LYS A 286 8.97 -15.81 15.02
C LYS A 286 9.87 -15.41 16.20
N GLN A 287 10.30 -14.17 16.26
CA GLN A 287 11.22 -13.62 17.27
C GLN A 287 10.53 -12.55 18.13
N HIS A 288 9.23 -12.70 18.40
CA HIS A 288 8.42 -11.66 19.03
C HIS A 288 8.96 -11.17 20.39
N ASP A 289 9.58 -12.06 21.16
CA ASP A 289 10.23 -11.73 22.45
C ASP A 289 11.37 -10.72 22.29
N PHE A 290 12.14 -10.81 21.20
CA PHE A 290 13.20 -9.85 20.88
C PHE A 290 12.64 -8.45 20.60
N TYR A 291 11.43 -8.39 20.04
CA TYR A 291 10.71 -7.15 19.76
C TYR A 291 9.79 -6.69 20.92
N VAL A 292 9.82 -7.41 22.05
CA VAL A 292 9.04 -7.12 23.27
C VAL A 292 7.51 -7.28 23.07
N TYR A 293 7.10 -8.08 22.08
CA TYR A 293 5.70 -8.46 21.91
C TYR A 293 5.39 -9.73 22.72
N GLN A 294 4.36 -9.66 23.57
CA GLN A 294 3.95 -10.77 24.44
C GLN A 294 2.94 -11.72 23.77
N ASP A 295 2.21 -11.25 22.76
CA ASP A 295 1.25 -12.06 22.00
C ASP A 295 1.37 -11.76 20.50
N VAL A 296 1.38 -12.81 19.68
CA VAL A 296 1.45 -12.78 18.21
C VAL A 296 0.36 -13.66 17.59
N GLN A 297 -0.78 -13.76 18.28
CA GLN A 297 -2.00 -14.37 17.76
C GLN A 297 -2.38 -13.86 16.37
#